data_AF-A0A6B2CFH7-F1
#
_entry.id   AF-A0A6B2CFH7-F1
#
_cell.length_a   1.000
_cell.length_b   1.000
_cell.length_c   1.000
_cell.angle_alpha   90.00
_cell.angle_beta   90.00
_cell.angle_gamma   90.00
#
_symmetry.space_group_name_H-M   'P 1'
#
loop_
_entity.id
_entity.type
_entity.pdbx_description
1 polymer ?
#
loop_
_entity_poly.entity_id
_entity_poly.type
_entity_poly.pdbx_seq_one_letter_code
_entity_poly.pdbx_strand_id
1 'polypeptide(L)'
;MSTVKTGPVRLSGYAIKLRRVVNASVSSYLRSKPEVSKKDVQRRVNEFLTNLNKIIYEVLVEKYMAPKDAIVNIELEYEIADTEFKIRNLKVDLYELNTSISDEATAELKKILGIQT
;
A
#
# COMPACT_ATOMS: atom_id res chain seq x y z
N MET A 1 12.63 -9.38 -10.41
CA MET A 1 11.40 -8.57 -10.45
C MET A 1 10.57 -8.92 -9.23
N SER A 2 10.00 -7.93 -8.56
CA SER A 2 9.24 -8.10 -7.33
C SER A 2 7.90 -7.39 -7.44
N THR A 3 6.84 -8.04 -6.97
CA THR A 3 5.50 -7.47 -6.90
C THR A 3 5.09 -7.35 -5.45
N VAL A 4 4.61 -6.17 -5.05
CA VAL A 4 4.03 -5.96 -3.73
C VAL A 4 2.60 -5.44 -3.86
N LYS A 5 1.74 -5.87 -2.94
CA LYS A 5 0.35 -5.42 -2.85
C LYS A 5 0.12 -4.84 -1.46
N THR A 6 -0.57 -3.72 -1.37
CA THR A 6 -1.04 -3.21 -0.06
C THR A 6 -2.13 -4.09 0.51
N GLY A 7 -2.88 -4.80 -0.34
CA GLY A 7 -4.21 -5.29 0.01
C GLY A 7 -5.19 -4.13 0.20
N PRO A 8 -6.46 -4.44 0.48
CA PRO A 8 -7.47 -3.43 0.80
C PRO A 8 -7.04 -2.62 2.04
N VAL A 9 -6.87 -1.31 1.87
CA VAL A 9 -6.53 -0.38 2.95
C VAL A 9 -7.35 0.89 2.79
N ARG A 10 -7.77 1.52 3.91
CA ARG A 10 -8.39 2.84 3.84
C ARG A 10 -7.45 3.83 3.16
N LEU A 11 -8.00 4.70 2.31
CA LEU A 11 -7.25 5.70 1.56
C LEU A 11 -6.42 6.58 2.51
N SER A 12 -6.98 7.00 3.64
CA SER A 12 -6.23 7.74 4.67
C SER A 12 -4.94 7.06 5.17
N GLY A 13 -4.80 5.74 5.05
CA GLY A 13 -3.65 4.97 5.49
C GLY A 13 -2.77 4.38 4.37
N TYR A 14 -3.08 4.63 3.09
CA TYR A 14 -2.43 3.92 1.99
C TYR A 14 -0.91 4.14 1.96
N ALA A 15 -0.45 5.37 2.23
CA ALA A 15 0.96 5.75 2.10
C ALA A 15 1.85 5.00 3.09
N ILE A 16 1.37 4.82 4.32
CA ILE A 16 2.07 4.05 5.37
C ILE A 16 2.08 2.57 4.99
N LYS A 17 0.95 2.04 4.52
CA LYS A 17 0.84 0.63 4.12
C LYS A 17 1.77 0.31 2.94
N LEU A 18 1.79 1.15 1.91
CA LEU A 18 2.68 1.00 0.75
C LEU A 18 4.15 1.00 1.18
N ARG A 19 4.56 1.96 2.02
CA ARG A 19 5.92 2.00 2.56
C ARG A 19 6.29 0.74 3.34
N ARG A 20 5.38 0.20 4.15
CA ARG A 20 5.61 -1.02 4.93
C ARG A 20 5.80 -2.24 4.02
N VAL A 21 4.93 -2.44 3.04
CA VAL A 21 5.01 -3.63 2.16
C VAL A 21 6.22 -3.59 1.24
N VAL A 22 6.57 -2.41 0.71
CA VAL A 22 7.77 -2.24 -0.12
C VAL A 22 9.02 -2.49 0.71
N ASN A 23 9.17 -1.85 1.88
CA ASN A 23 10.36 -2.05 2.71
C ASN A 23 10.49 -3.48 3.23
N ALA A 24 9.39 -4.18 3.51
CA ALA A 24 9.43 -5.59 3.87
C ALA A 24 9.97 -6.45 2.71
N SER A 25 9.51 -6.20 1.48
CA SER A 25 9.97 -6.89 0.28
C SER A 25 11.44 -6.59 -0.02
N VAL A 26 11.84 -5.31 0.02
CA VAL A 26 13.25 -4.87 -0.19
C VAL A 26 14.16 -5.45 0.88
N SER A 27 13.76 -5.46 2.15
CA SER A 27 14.55 -6.05 3.23
C SER A 27 14.76 -7.55 3.02
N SER A 28 13.75 -8.24 2.49
CA SER A 28 13.88 -9.66 2.14
C SER A 28 14.84 -9.88 0.98
N TYR A 29 14.78 -9.04 -0.06
CA TYR A 29 15.73 -9.06 -1.18
C TYR A 29 17.18 -8.79 -0.72
N LEU A 30 17.39 -7.80 0.14
CA LEU A 30 18.73 -7.45 0.64
C LEU A 30 19.33 -8.53 1.56
N ARG A 31 18.54 -9.45 2.10
CA ARG A 31 19.08 -10.60 2.85
C ARG A 31 19.78 -11.61 1.96
N SER A 32 19.39 -11.74 0.69
CA SER A 32 20.04 -12.62 -0.29
C SER A 32 21.16 -11.95 -1.09
N LYS A 33 21.49 -10.69 -0.77
CA LYS A 33 22.43 -9.83 -1.50
C LYS A 33 23.40 -9.10 -0.55
N PRO A 34 24.33 -9.82 0.10
CA PRO A 34 25.26 -9.24 1.08
C PRO A 34 26.22 -8.19 0.48
N GLU A 35 26.46 -8.23 -0.83
CA GLU A 35 27.32 -7.30 -1.57
C GLU A 35 26.73 -5.89 -1.73
N VAL A 36 25.42 -5.72 -1.47
CA VAL A 36 24.71 -4.45 -1.67
C VAL A 36 24.59 -3.67 -0.36
N SER A 37 24.92 -2.38 -0.39
CA SER A 37 24.74 -1.49 0.77
C SER A 37 23.26 -1.35 1.13
N LYS A 38 22.86 -2.01 2.22
CA LYS A 38 21.47 -1.96 2.73
C LYS A 38 21.01 -0.54 3.04
N LYS A 39 21.90 0.27 3.61
CA LYS A 39 21.61 1.66 3.99
C LYS A 39 21.30 2.51 2.77
N ASP A 40 22.09 2.39 1.71
CA ASP A 40 21.91 3.19 0.50
C ASP A 40 20.67 2.80 -0.28
N VAL A 41 20.40 1.50 -0.42
CA VAL A 41 19.16 1.01 -1.05
C VAL A 41 17.93 1.48 -0.29
N GLN A 42 17.91 1.33 1.05
CA GLN A 42 16.76 1.77 1.85
C GLN A 42 16.54 3.28 1.76
N ARG A 43 17.61 4.09 1.75
CA ARG A 43 17.50 5.54 1.57
C ARG A 43 16.83 5.87 0.23
N ARG A 44 17.34 5.31 -0.88
CA ARG A 44 16.80 5.53 -2.22
C ARG A 44 15.35 5.05 -2.37
N VAL A 45 15.00 3.90 -1.79
CA VAL A 45 13.63 3.39 -1.76
C VAL A 45 12.70 4.34 -1.02
N ASN A 46 13.12 4.88 0.12
CA ASN A 46 12.27 5.80 0.89
C ASN A 46 12.08 7.16 0.20
N GLU A 47 13.12 7.69 -0.45
CA GLU A 47 13.02 8.88 -1.30
C GLU A 47 12.04 8.64 -2.45
N PHE A 48 12.19 7.50 -3.14
CA PHE A 48 11.30 7.09 -4.21
C PHE A 48 9.83 6.99 -3.75
N LEU A 49 9.58 6.30 -2.64
CA LEU A 49 8.24 6.11 -2.10
C LEU A 49 7.59 7.43 -1.67
N THR A 50 8.39 8.42 -1.25
CA THR A 50 7.89 9.75 -0.92
C THR A 50 7.34 10.45 -2.15
N ASN A 51 8.07 10.38 -3.27
CA ASN A 51 7.61 10.94 -4.55
C ASN A 51 6.40 10.19 -5.10
N LEU A 52 6.43 8.86 -5.06
CA LEU A 52 5.30 8.03 -5.51
C LEU A 52 4.03 8.33 -4.71
N ASN A 53 4.15 8.46 -3.38
CA ASN A 53 3.01 8.82 -2.52
C ASN A 53 2.43 10.19 -2.90
N LYS A 54 3.27 11.17 -3.21
CA LYS A 54 2.81 12.49 -3.66
C LYS A 54 1.96 12.37 -4.94
N ILE A 55 2.46 11.63 -5.93
CA ILE A 55 1.74 11.41 -7.20
C ILE A 55 0.41 10.69 -6.98
N ILE A 56 0.40 9.63 -6.14
CA ILE A 56 -0.83 8.91 -5.82
C ILE A 56 -1.84 9.82 -5.11
N TYR A 57 -1.38 10.70 -4.21
CA TYR A 57 -2.22 11.66 -3.52
C TYR A 57 -2.85 12.68 -4.49
N GLU A 58 -2.04 13.30 -5.35
CA GLU A 58 -2.50 14.25 -6.37
C GLU A 58 -3.58 13.61 -7.27
N VAL A 59 -3.39 12.35 -7.67
CA VAL A 59 -4.38 11.65 -8.49
C VAL A 59 -5.62 11.28 -7.70
N LEU A 60 -5.50 10.51 -6.61
CA LEU A 60 -6.67 9.94 -5.93
C LEU A 60 -7.44 10.97 -5.10
N VAL A 61 -6.73 11.84 -4.38
CA VAL A 61 -7.35 12.77 -3.43
C VAL A 61 -7.67 14.11 -4.09
N GLU A 62 -6.74 14.69 -4.83
CA GLU A 62 -6.96 16.03 -5.40
C GLU A 62 -7.77 15.97 -6.70
N LYS A 63 -7.39 15.10 -7.65
CA LYS A 63 -8.06 15.02 -8.95
C LYS A 63 -9.39 14.24 -8.90
N TYR A 64 -9.39 13.05 -8.29
CA TYR A 64 -10.57 12.19 -8.24
C TYR A 64 -11.46 12.44 -7.00
N MET A 65 -11.01 13.28 -6.06
CA MET A 65 -11.76 13.59 -4.83
C MET A 65 -12.20 12.34 -4.05
N ALA A 66 -11.40 11.28 -4.09
CA ALA A 66 -11.74 10.03 -3.42
C ALA A 66 -11.87 10.27 -1.89
N PRO A 67 -12.93 9.77 -1.25
CA PRO A 67 -13.17 10.05 0.16
C PRO A 67 -12.15 9.30 1.03
N LYS A 68 -11.82 9.87 2.19
CA LYS A 68 -10.70 9.38 3.05
C LYS A 68 -10.92 7.96 3.59
N ASP A 69 -12.17 7.53 3.66
CA ASP A 69 -12.63 6.23 4.11
C ASP A 69 -12.82 5.22 2.96
N ALA A 70 -12.70 5.65 1.69
CA ALA A 70 -12.62 4.75 0.55
C ALA A 70 -11.52 3.70 0.77
N ILE A 71 -11.69 2.54 0.16
CA ILE A 71 -10.72 1.46 0.22
C ILE A 71 -9.91 1.49 -1.08
N VAL A 72 -8.59 1.44 -0.95
CA VAL A 72 -7.67 1.36 -2.07
C VAL A 72 -6.83 0.09 -1.98
N ASN A 73 -6.54 -0.52 -3.12
CA ASN A 73 -5.57 -1.60 -3.25
C ASN A 73 -4.53 -1.19 -4.28
N ILE A 74 -3.26 -1.08 -3.87
CA ILE A 74 -2.15 -0.66 -4.71
C ILE A 74 -1.25 -1.87 -4.95
N GLU A 75 -1.03 -2.19 -6.21
CA GLU A 75 -0.07 -3.18 -6.67
C GLU A 75 1.08 -2.48 -7.40
N LEU A 76 2.30 -2.75 -6.92
CA LEU A 76 3.52 -2.15 -7.42
C LEU A 76 4.47 -3.26 -7.88
N GLU A 77 4.80 -3.25 -9.16
CA GLU A 77 5.86 -4.08 -9.73
C GLU A 77 7.12 -3.25 -9.88
N TYR A 78 8.23 -3.77 -9.38
CA TYR A 78 9.50 -3.09 -9.43
C TYR A 78 10.69 -4.04 -9.60
N GLU A 79 11.83 -3.46 -9.92
CA GLU A 79 13.13 -4.11 -9.90
C GLU A 79 14.14 -3.29 -9.11
N ILE A 80 15.13 -3.99 -8.55
CA ILE A 80 16.32 -3.38 -7.96
C ILE A 80 17.50 -3.81 -8.83
N ALA A 81 18.09 -2.85 -9.54
CA ALA A 81 19.32 -3.04 -10.29
C ALA A 81 20.43 -2.29 -9.56
N ASP A 82 21.38 -3.01 -8.97
CA ASP A 82 22.41 -2.49 -8.05
C ASP A 82 21.83 -1.69 -6.89
N THR A 83 21.68 -0.37 -7.06
CA THR A 83 21.11 0.56 -6.08
C THR A 83 19.87 1.31 -6.59
N GLU A 84 19.46 1.09 -7.83
CA GLU A 84 18.32 1.76 -8.44
C GLU A 84 17.04 0.97 -8.23
N PHE A 85 16.00 1.66 -7.75
CA PHE A 85 14.64 1.14 -7.64
C PHE A 85 13.82 1.64 -8.83
N LYS A 86 13.40 0.73 -9.72
CA LYS A 86 12.64 1.09 -10.94
C LYS A 86 11.25 0.46 -10.90
N ILE A 87 10.22 1.29 -11.08
CA ILE A 87 8.85 0.80 -11.31
C ILE A 87 8.75 0.21 -12.70
N ARG A 88 8.12 -0.96 -12.79
CA ARG A 88 7.71 -1.58 -14.05
C ARG A 88 6.21 -1.43 -14.29
N ASN A 89 5.41 -1.52 -13.23
CA ASN A 89 3.96 -1.40 -13.32
C ASN A 89 3.38 -0.84 -12.02
N LEU A 90 2.26 -0.11 -12.14
CA LEU A 90 1.48 0.38 -11.02
C LEU A 90 -0.01 0.18 -11.34
N LYS A 91 -0.70 -0.59 -10.50
CA LYS A 91 -2.14 -0.77 -10.56
C LYS A 91 -2.77 -0.25 -9.26
N VAL A 92 -3.85 0.50 -9.40
CA VAL A 92 -4.62 1.04 -8.27
C VAL A 92 -6.09 0.67 -8.47
N ASP A 93 -6.63 -0.14 -7.57
CA ASP A 93 -8.07 -0.36 -7.48
C ASP A 93 -8.63 0.54 -6.37
N LEU A 94 -9.69 1.28 -6.67
CA LEU A 94 -10.41 2.14 -5.72
C LEU A 94 -11.82 1.61 -5.55
N TYR A 95 -12.25 1.45 -4.29
CA TYR A 95 -13.56 0.94 -3.91
C TYR A 95 -14.23 1.91 -2.95
N GLU A 96 -15.51 2.16 -3.18
CA GLU A 96 -16.33 2.89 -2.21
C GLU A 96 -16.70 1.99 -1.03
N LEU A 97 -16.69 2.56 0.17
CA LEU A 97 -17.11 1.86 1.37
C LEU A 97 -18.65 1.83 1.41
N ASN A 98 -19.24 0.64 1.29
CA ASN A 98 -20.67 0.45 1.55
C ASN A 98 -20.90 0.26 3.05
N THR A 99 -21.19 1.35 3.76
CA THR A 99 -21.41 1.34 5.22
C THR A 99 -22.69 0.59 5.60
N SER A 100 -23.78 0.72 4.83
CA SER A 100 -25.06 0.06 5.14
C SER A 100 -24.90 -1.45 5.23
N ILE A 101 -24.36 -2.09 4.18
CA ILE A 101 -24.17 -3.55 4.16
C ILE A 101 -23.13 -3.97 5.22
N SER A 102 -22.08 -3.18 5.39
CA SER A 102 -21.02 -3.48 6.36
C SER A 102 -21.54 -3.46 7.80
N ASP A 103 -22.40 -2.50 8.14
CA ASP A 103 -22.96 -2.34 9.48
C ASP A 103 -24.00 -3.41 9.78
N GLU A 104 -24.87 -3.74 8.81
CA GLU A 104 -25.83 -4.83 8.91
C GLU A 104 -25.13 -6.18 9.13
N ALA A 105 -24.14 -6.50 8.29
CA ALA A 105 -23.35 -7.73 8.42
C ALA A 105 -22.61 -7.78 9.77
N THR A 106 -22.07 -6.64 10.22
CA THR A 106 -21.40 -6.56 11.53
C THR A 106 -22.37 -6.79 12.68
N ALA A 107 -23.57 -6.22 12.62
CA ALA A 107 -24.61 -6.42 13.63
C ALA A 107 -25.08 -7.88 13.69
N GLU A 108 -25.28 -8.52 12.54
CA GLU A 108 -25.63 -9.94 12.46
C GLU A 108 -24.54 -10.83 13.06
N LEU A 109 -23.27 -10.59 12.70
CA LEU A 109 -22.13 -11.30 13.27
C LEU A 109 -22.04 -11.12 14.79
N LYS A 110 -22.23 -9.90 15.30
CA LYS A 110 -22.23 -9.65 16.76
C LYS A 110 -23.34 -10.42 17.46
N LYS A 111 -24.53 -10.49 16.86
CA LYS A 111 -25.67 -11.27 17.38
C LYS A 111 -25.35 -12.76 17.45
N ILE A 112 -24.80 -13.35 16.38
CA ILE A 112 -24.39 -14.77 16.34
C ILE A 112 -23.33 -15.08 17.40
N LEU A 113 -22.38 -14.16 17.58
CA LEU A 113 -21.27 -14.31 18.53
C LEU A 113 -21.64 -13.96 19.98
N GLY A 114 -22.86 -13.48 20.25
CA GLY A 114 -23.30 -13.08 21.58
C GLY A 114 -22.57 -11.83 22.13
N ILE A 115 -22.01 -10.99 21.26
CA ILE A 115 -21.33 -9.75 21.65
C ILE A 115 -22.40 -8.68 21.88
N GLN A 116 -22.67 -8.34 23.14
CA GLN A 116 -23.61 -7.28 23.51
C GLN A 116 -23.11 -5.91 23.02
N THR A 117 -23.98 -5.16 22.33
CA THR A 117 -23.80 -3.75 21.94
C THR A 117 -24.30 -2.81 23.01
#